data_AF-A0AAE0CUU6-F1
#
_entry.id   AF-A0AAE0CUU6-F1
#
_cell.length_a   1.000
_cell.length_b   1.000
_cell.length_c   1.000
_cell.angle_alpha   90.00
_cell.angle_beta   90.00
_cell.angle_gamma   90.00
#
_symmetry.space_group_name_H-M   'P 1'
#
loop_
_entity.id
_entity.type
_entity.pdbx_description
1 polymer ?
#
loop_
_entity_poly.entity_id
_entity_poly.type
_entity_poly.pdbx_seq_one_letter_code
_entity_poly.pdbx_strand_id
1 'polypeptide(L)'
;MNNKAIVDDWRIKLLLPLFWFIDFLLKQRVIASAIFDLVKQRDTLKNILLSVYGNKESVDEVLVQIISEPANDEGALDAFVSIITGPPGPYPVQLMPRISLPVLVLWGDQDTFTPLDGPVGKYFSSLPTQNSNV
;
A
#
# COMPACT_ATOMS: atom_id res chain seq x y z
N MET A 1 1.38 -1.30 3.79
CA MET A 1 2.49 -0.35 3.59
C MET A 1 3.41 -0.48 4.78
N ASN A 2 4.72 -0.53 4.56
CA ASN A 2 5.68 -0.68 5.64
C ASN A 2 5.58 0.50 6.61
N ASN A 3 5.14 0.23 7.83
CA ASN A 3 4.75 1.23 8.83
C ASN A 3 5.93 2.05 9.38
N LYS A 4 7.15 1.67 9.02
CA LYS A 4 8.39 2.38 9.37
C LYS A 4 8.66 3.57 8.44
N ALA A 5 7.86 3.72 7.39
CA ALA A 5 7.82 4.91 6.55
C ALA A 5 7.10 6.06 7.31
N ILE A 6 7.71 6.53 8.39
CA ILE A 6 7.24 7.66 9.20
C ILE A 6 7.27 8.94 8.36
N VAL A 7 6.10 9.37 7.90
CA VAL A 7 5.83 10.78 7.66
C VAL A 7 5.71 11.45 9.03
N ASP A 8 6.18 12.69 9.18
CA ASP A 8 6.17 13.46 10.44
C ASP A 8 4.75 13.89 10.89
N ASP A 9 3.77 12.99 10.77
CA ASP A 9 2.38 13.15 11.18
C ASP A 9 2.18 12.48 12.55
N TRP A 10 1.68 13.26 13.51
CA TRP A 10 1.44 12.80 14.88
C TRP A 10 0.35 11.71 14.96
N ARG A 11 -0.59 11.68 14.01
CA ARG A 11 -1.66 10.66 13.96
C ARG A 11 -1.07 9.28 13.69
N ILE A 12 -0.06 9.22 12.83
CA ILE A 12 0.67 7.98 12.49
C ILE A 12 1.51 7.52 13.69
N LYS A 13 2.11 8.48 14.42
CA LYS A 13 2.91 8.19 15.63
C LYS A 13 2.09 7.50 16.73
N LEU A 14 0.80 7.85 16.87
CA LEU A 14 -0.10 7.21 17.84
C LEU A 14 -0.33 5.71 17.57
N LEU A 15 -0.30 5.30 16.30
CA LEU A 15 -0.52 3.91 15.87
C LEU A 15 0.77 3.08 15.84
N LEU A 16 1.94 3.66 16.10
CA LEU A 16 3.23 2.95 16.08
C LEU A 16 3.27 1.68 16.96
N PRO A 17 2.74 1.67 18.21
CA PRO A 17 2.75 0.47 19.03
C PRO A 17 1.93 -0.67 18.39
N LEU A 18 0.82 -0.33 17.75
CA LEU A 18 -0.01 -1.29 17.01
C LEU A 18 0.75 -1.85 15.80
N PHE A 19 1.45 -1.00 15.06
CA PHE A 19 2.26 -1.45 13.92
C PHE A 19 3.41 -2.37 14.33
N TRP A 20 4.12 -2.07 15.42
CA TRP A 20 5.14 -2.99 15.94
C TRP A 20 4.56 -4.31 16.42
N PHE A 21 3.37 -4.29 17.00
CA PHE A 21 2.67 -5.50 17.39
C PHE A 21 2.28 -6.35 16.16
N ILE A 22 1.78 -5.73 15.10
CA ILE A 22 1.50 -6.42 13.83
C ILE A 22 2.79 -7.00 13.23
N ASP A 23 3.88 -6.22 13.20
CA ASP A 23 5.19 -6.71 12.76
C ASP A 23 5.66 -7.92 13.58
N PHE A 24 5.47 -7.89 14.90
CA PHE A 24 5.82 -8.99 15.79
C PHE A 24 5.01 -10.25 15.48
N LEU A 25 3.70 -10.13 15.27
CA LEU A 25 2.84 -11.24 14.89
C LEU A 25 3.23 -11.83 13.53
N LEU A 26 3.49 -10.99 12.53
CA LEU A 26 3.86 -11.43 11.19
C LEU A 26 5.26 -12.03 11.09
N LYS A 27 6.15 -11.74 12.04
CA LYS A 27 7.44 -12.45 12.18
C LYS A 27 7.26 -13.91 12.59
N GLN A 28 6.12 -14.28 13.18
CA GLN A 28 5.82 -15.68 13.51
C GLN A 28 5.24 -16.35 12.26
N ARG A 29 6.01 -17.25 11.63
CA ARG A 29 5.63 -17.88 10.36
C ARG A 29 4.27 -18.58 10.39
N VAL A 30 3.91 -19.21 11.51
CA VAL A 30 2.60 -19.88 11.69
C VAL A 30 1.45 -18.87 11.63
N ILE A 31 1.59 -17.73 12.30
CA ILE A 31 0.57 -16.68 12.31
C ILE A 31 0.48 -16.03 10.93
N ALA A 32 1.62 -15.72 10.32
CA ALA A 32 1.67 -15.17 8.97
C ALA A 32 1.02 -16.10 7.94
N SER A 33 1.29 -17.40 8.00
CA SER A 33 0.65 -18.40 7.14
C SER A 33 -0.87 -18.42 7.32
N ALA A 34 -1.35 -18.48 8.56
CA ALA A 34 -2.79 -18.51 8.83
C ALA A 34 -3.51 -17.25 8.32
N ILE A 35 -2.91 -16.07 8.51
CA ILE A 35 -3.46 -14.82 7.98
C ILE A 35 -3.44 -14.83 6.45
N PHE A 36 -2.33 -15.25 5.84
CA PHE A 36 -2.19 -15.29 4.39
C PHE A 36 -3.20 -16.24 3.74
N ASP A 37 -3.39 -17.43 4.31
CA ASP A 37 -4.36 -18.40 3.84
C ASP A 37 -5.79 -17.85 3.91
N LEU A 38 -6.14 -17.12 4.98
CA LEU A 38 -7.44 -16.44 5.12
C LEU A 38 -7.62 -15.34 4.06
N VAL A 39 -6.61 -14.48 3.88
CA VAL A 39 -6.64 -13.37 2.93
C VAL A 39 -6.78 -13.88 1.49
N LYS A 40 -6.14 -15.01 1.18
CA LYS A 40 -6.18 -15.62 -0.16
C LYS A 40 -7.52 -16.27 -0.50
N GLN A 41 -8.37 -16.55 0.50
CA GLN A 41 -9.72 -17.07 0.23
C GLN A 41 -10.48 -16.09 -0.67
N ARG A 42 -11.15 -16.63 -1.69
CA ARG A 42 -11.78 -15.85 -2.76
C ARG A 42 -12.73 -14.78 -2.23
N ASP A 43 -13.60 -15.13 -1.28
CA ASP A 43 -14.57 -14.19 -0.70
C ASP A 43 -13.90 -13.11 0.14
N THR A 44 -12.88 -13.47 0.93
CA THR A 44 -12.08 -12.51 1.70
C THR A 44 -11.38 -11.53 0.77
N LEU A 45 -10.71 -12.04 -0.28
CA LEU A 45 -10.02 -11.22 -1.27
C LEU A 45 -11.00 -10.28 -1.98
N LYS A 46 -12.16 -10.78 -2.39
CA LYS A 46 -13.22 -9.98 -3.01
C LYS A 46 -13.69 -8.85 -2.09
N ASN A 47 -13.92 -9.14 -0.81
CA ASN A 47 -14.31 -8.13 0.17
C ASN A 47 -13.22 -7.07 0.39
N ILE A 48 -11.95 -7.48 0.40
CA ILE A 48 -10.82 -6.54 0.44
C ILE A 48 -10.82 -5.66 -0.81
N LEU A 49 -10.94 -6.22 -2.02
CA LEU A 49 -10.98 -5.46 -3.27
C LEU A 49 -12.17 -4.48 -3.29
N LEU A 50 -13.34 -4.92 -2.82
CA LEU A 50 -14.51 -4.06 -2.64
C LEU A 50 -14.27 -2.93 -1.63
N SER A 51 -13.34 -3.06 -0.68
CA SER A 51 -12.98 -1.96 0.22
C SER A 51 -12.06 -0.92 -0.45
N VAL A 52 -11.25 -1.33 -1.43
CA VAL A 52 -10.22 -0.48 -2.05
C VAL A 52 -10.72 0.19 -3.33
N TYR A 53 -11.42 -0.55 -4.20
CA TYR A 53 -11.85 -0.04 -5.50
C TYR A 53 -12.97 0.98 -5.34
N GLY A 54 -12.83 2.18 -5.91
CA GLY A 54 -13.89 3.20 -5.86
C GLY A 54 -15.17 2.76 -6.58
N ASN A 55 -15.01 2.19 -7.78
CA ASN A 55 -16.10 1.57 -8.55
C ASN A 55 -16.22 0.08 -8.15
N LYS A 56 -17.33 -0.29 -7.51
CA LYS A 56 -17.54 -1.65 -6.98
C LYS A 56 -17.94 -2.64 -8.07
N GLU A 57 -18.58 -2.15 -9.12
CA GLU A 57 -18.97 -2.91 -10.31
C GLU A 57 -17.75 -3.43 -11.08
N SER A 58 -16.58 -2.80 -10.90
CA SER A 58 -15.30 -3.26 -11.46
C SER A 58 -14.70 -4.45 -10.71
N VAL A 59 -15.23 -4.81 -9.53
CA VAL A 59 -14.76 -5.97 -8.76
C VAL A 59 -15.54 -7.22 -9.18
N ASP A 60 -15.21 -7.70 -10.38
CA ASP A 60 -15.79 -8.91 -10.96
C ASP A 60 -14.98 -10.18 -10.65
N GLU A 61 -15.51 -11.33 -11.07
CA GLU A 61 -14.88 -12.62 -10.83
C GLU A 61 -13.55 -12.79 -11.58
N VAL A 62 -13.36 -12.07 -12.69
CA VAL A 62 -12.11 -12.10 -13.47
C VAL A 62 -11.01 -11.37 -12.71
N LEU A 63 -11.28 -10.18 -12.18
CA LEU A 63 -10.34 -9.43 -11.35
C LEU A 63 -9.95 -10.24 -10.11
N VAL A 64 -10.94 -10.79 -9.39
CA VAL A 64 -10.67 -11.61 -8.19
C VAL A 64 -9.78 -12.80 -8.55
N GLN A 65 -9.99 -13.43 -9.70
CA GLN A 65 -9.16 -14.54 -10.15
C GLN A 65 -7.73 -14.10 -10.49
N ILE A 66 -7.55 -13.01 -11.24
CA ILE A 66 -6.24 -12.46 -11.60
C ILE A 66 -5.40 -12.16 -10.35
N ILE A 67 -6.02 -11.62 -9.30
CA ILE A 67 -5.31 -11.31 -8.05
C ILE A 67 -5.07 -12.57 -7.19
N SER A 68 -6.01 -13.52 -7.20
CA SER A 68 -5.91 -14.75 -6.39
C SER A 68 -4.87 -15.73 -6.93
N GLU A 69 -4.71 -15.83 -8.25
CA GLU A 69 -3.81 -16.77 -8.90
C GLU A 69 -2.36 -16.70 -8.39
N PRO A 70 -1.65 -15.54 -8.43
CA PRO A 70 -0.27 -15.45 -7.96
C PRO A 70 -0.12 -15.66 -6.44
N ALA A 71 -1.20 -15.55 -5.66
CA ALA A 71 -1.15 -15.83 -4.22
C ALA A 71 -1.01 -17.35 -3.94
N ASN A 72 -1.25 -18.21 -4.95
CA ASN A 72 -1.06 -19.66 -4.84
C ASN A 72 0.34 -20.14 -5.26
N ASP A 73 1.17 -19.23 -5.78
CA ASP A 73 2.52 -19.58 -6.21
C ASP A 73 3.47 -19.86 -5.04
N GLU A 74 4.50 -20.64 -5.31
CA GLU A 74 5.60 -20.86 -4.37
C GLU A 74 6.26 -19.51 -4.02
N GLY A 75 6.47 -19.27 -2.72
CA GLY A 75 7.07 -18.02 -2.23
C GLY A 75 6.09 -16.85 -2.04
N ALA A 76 4.80 -17.01 -2.39
CA ALA A 76 3.82 -15.92 -2.21
C ALA A 76 3.66 -15.49 -0.74
N LEU A 77 3.71 -16.43 0.21
CA LEU A 77 3.71 -16.13 1.64
C LEU A 77 4.94 -15.28 2.04
N ASP A 78 6.12 -15.64 1.54
CA ASP A 78 7.36 -14.94 1.87
C ASP A 78 7.35 -13.52 1.29
N ALA A 79 6.81 -13.35 0.08
CA ALA A 79 6.58 -12.03 -0.52
C ALA A 79 5.58 -11.20 0.31
N PHE A 80 4.46 -11.79 0.75
CA PHE A 80 3.48 -11.13 1.62
C PHE A 80 4.11 -10.65 2.93
N VAL A 81 4.86 -11.51 3.61
CA VAL A 81 5.57 -11.16 4.85
C VAL A 81 6.59 -10.06 4.61
N SER A 82 7.36 -10.14 3.52
CA SER A 82 8.39 -9.16 3.17
C SER A 82 7.80 -7.77 2.90
N ILE A 83 6.70 -7.69 2.15
CA ILE A 83 6.01 -6.42 1.83
C ILE A 83 5.53 -5.71 3.10
N ILE A 84 5.05 -6.46 4.10
CA ILE A 84 4.51 -5.87 5.33
C ILE A 84 5.61 -5.54 6.33
N THR A 85 6.56 -6.47 6.54
CA THR A 85 7.50 -6.41 7.67
C THR A 85 8.90 -5.92 7.31
N GLY A 86 9.21 -5.77 6.01
CA GLY A 86 10.53 -5.39 5.51
C GLY A 86 11.04 -4.04 6.03
N PRO A 87 12.22 -3.58 5.59
CA PRO A 87 12.67 -2.20 5.80
C PRO A 87 12.01 -1.24 4.79
N PRO A 88 11.65 0.00 5.19
CA PRO A 88 11.00 0.92 4.27
C PRO A 88 12.03 1.46 3.28
N GLY A 89 11.62 1.61 2.02
CA GLY A 89 12.42 2.31 1.02
C GLY A 89 12.44 3.83 1.26
N PRO A 90 13.30 4.57 0.53
CA PRO A 90 13.28 6.03 0.52
C PRO A 90 11.93 6.56 0.01
N TYR A 91 11.47 7.68 0.57
CA TYR A 91 10.15 8.23 0.24
C TYR A 91 10.17 8.90 -1.14
N PRO A 92 9.05 8.89 -1.87
CA PRO A 92 8.94 9.62 -3.13
C PRO A 92 9.36 11.09 -3.00
N VAL A 93 8.99 11.76 -1.91
CA VAL A 93 9.36 13.16 -1.61
C VAL A 93 10.87 13.39 -1.55
N GLN A 94 11.63 12.40 -1.06
CA GLN A 94 13.10 12.47 -1.00
C GLN A 94 13.77 12.19 -2.35
N LEU A 95 13.08 11.44 -3.22
CA LEU A 95 13.60 11.02 -4.51
C LEU A 95 13.28 12.02 -5.62
N MET A 96 12.11 12.66 -5.57
CA MET A 96 11.63 13.58 -6.60
C MET A 96 12.61 14.70 -6.98
N PRO A 97 13.35 15.35 -6.04
CA PRO A 97 14.35 16.36 -6.41
C PRO A 97 15.48 15.85 -7.30
N ARG A 98 15.67 14.52 -7.40
CA ARG A 98 16.69 13.88 -8.25
C ARG A 98 16.17 13.48 -9.62
N ILE A 99 14.85 13.57 -9.85
CA ILE A 99 14.24 13.22 -11.13
C ILE A 99 14.28 14.45 -12.04
N SER A 100 14.96 14.32 -13.19
CA SER A 100 15.09 15.38 -14.20
C SER A 100 14.23 15.16 -15.45
N LEU A 101 13.48 14.06 -15.49
CA LEU A 101 12.60 13.71 -16.60
C LEU A 101 11.16 14.19 -16.33
N PRO A 102 10.35 14.45 -17.36
CA PRO A 102 8.93 14.75 -17.18
C PRO A 102 8.22 13.63 -16.43
N VAL A 103 7.41 13.98 -15.43
CA VAL A 103 6.67 13.03 -14.60
C VAL A 103 5.18 13.31 -14.70
N LEU A 104 4.42 12.33 -15.22
CA LEU A 104 2.96 12.35 -15.15
C LEU A 104 2.51 11.71 -13.83
N VAL A 105 1.77 12.48 -13.01
CA VAL A 105 1.15 11.98 -11.78
C VAL A 105 -0.34 11.79 -12.03
N LEU A 106 -0.83 10.58 -11.83
CA LEU A 106 -2.26 10.25 -11.87
C LEU A 106 -2.73 9.94 -10.45
N TRP A 107 -3.92 10.44 -10.09
CA TRP A 107 -4.46 10.29 -8.75
C TRP A 107 -5.99 10.13 -8.80
N GLY A 108 -6.54 9.25 -7.95
CA GLY A 108 -7.98 9.12 -7.77
C GLY A 108 -8.48 10.07 -6.68
N ASP A 109 -9.50 10.88 -6.98
CA ASP A 109 -10.13 11.77 -6.00
C ASP A 109 -10.82 11.02 -4.84
N GLN A 110 -11.17 9.74 -5.07
CA GLN A 110 -11.77 8.83 -4.08
C GLN A 110 -10.77 7.82 -3.48
N ASP A 111 -9.46 8.06 -3.58
CA ASP A 111 -8.45 7.18 -2.98
C ASP A 111 -8.49 7.25 -1.44
N THR A 112 -8.81 6.13 -0.79
CA THR A 112 -8.90 6.02 0.67
C THR A 112 -7.59 5.61 1.34
N PHE A 113 -6.62 5.08 0.58
CA PHE A 113 -5.32 4.63 1.10
C PHE A 113 -4.27 5.73 1.04
N THR A 114 -4.27 6.50 -0.06
CA THR A 114 -3.39 7.65 -0.28
C THR A 114 -4.24 8.84 -0.70
N PRO A 115 -4.99 9.45 0.24
CA PRO A 115 -5.89 10.54 -0.10
C PRO A 115 -5.13 11.78 -0.57
N LEU A 116 -5.74 12.53 -1.48
CA LEU A 116 -5.11 13.70 -2.13
C LEU A 116 -4.75 14.81 -1.12
N ASP A 117 -5.53 14.95 -0.04
CA ASP A 117 -5.26 15.89 1.05
C ASP A 117 -4.28 15.34 2.10
N GLY A 118 -3.82 14.10 1.92
CA GLY A 118 -2.74 13.50 2.69
C GLY A 118 -1.36 14.09 2.33
N PRO A 119 -0.31 13.77 3.11
CA PRO A 119 1.02 14.37 2.92
C PRO A 119 1.63 14.15 1.52
N VAL A 120 1.45 12.94 0.96
CA VAL A 120 1.99 12.59 -0.36
C VAL A 120 1.20 13.29 -1.47
N GLY A 121 -0.14 13.28 -1.39
CA GLY A 121 -1.00 13.96 -2.36
C GLY A 121 -0.78 15.48 -2.38
N LYS A 122 -0.69 16.12 -1.21
CA LYS A 122 -0.34 17.54 -1.07
C LYS A 122 1.03 17.88 -1.64
N TYR A 123 2.02 17.02 -1.44
CA TYR A 123 3.34 17.22 -2.02
C TYR A 123 3.28 17.24 -3.55
N PHE A 124 2.76 16.17 -4.17
CA PHE A 124 2.74 16.05 -5.63
C PHE A 124 1.84 17.09 -6.31
N SER A 125 0.69 17.42 -5.72
CA SER A 125 -0.20 18.48 -6.23
C SER A 125 0.43 19.88 -6.19
N SER A 126 1.44 20.11 -5.33
CA SER A 126 2.13 21.39 -5.23
C SER A 126 3.28 21.58 -6.24
N LEU A 127 3.78 20.49 -6.84
CA LEU A 127 4.97 20.52 -7.70
C LEU A 127 4.80 21.31 -9.00
N PRO A 128 3.69 21.23 -9.75
CA PRO A 128 3.54 21.98 -11.00
C PRO A 128 3.63 23.50 -10.81
N THR A 129 3.18 24.02 -9.65
CA THR A 129 3.26 25.46 -9.33
C THR A 129 4.69 25.90 -8.99
N GLN A 130 5.54 24.97 -8.52
CA GLN A 130 6.89 25.26 -8.03
C GLN A 130 7.97 24.99 -9.08
N ASN A 131 7.71 24.08 -10.02
CA ASN A 131 8.66 23.67 -11.04
C ASN A 131 7.99 23.66 -12.41
N SER A 132 8.42 24.55 -13.31
CA SER A 132 7.90 24.69 -14.68
C SER A 132 8.20 23.50 -15.61
N ASN A 133 8.93 22.49 -15.12
CA ASN A 133 9.28 21.26 -15.84
C ASN A 133 8.42 20.04 -15.43
N VAL A 134 7.34 20.26 -14.66
CA VAL A 134 6.28 19.27 -14.38
C VAL A 134 4.98 19.75 -15.02
#